data_AF-A0A1C6RGS3-F1
#
_entry.id   AF-A0A1C6RGS3-F1
#
_cell.length_a   1.000
_cell.length_b   1.000
_cell.length_c   1.000
_cell.angle_alpha   90.00
_cell.angle_beta   90.00
_cell.angle_gamma   90.00
#
_symmetry.space_group_name_H-M   'P 1'
#
loop_
_entity.id
_entity.type
_entity.pdbx_description
1 polymer ?
#
loop_
_entity_poly.entity_id
_entity_poly.type
_entity_poly.pdbx_seq_one_letter_code
_entity_poly.pdbx_strand_id
1 'polypeptide(L)' 'MAPPSYVRIVIESLWGAADWAGPVRQTEGMSARVRAPELRGRGWLNTGGRDLKLSDLRGRILLIDFGKS' A
#
# COMPACT_ATOMS: atom_id res chain seq x y z
N MET A 1 -24.84 18.95 -2.69
CA MET A 1 -24.65 17.49 -2.51
C MET A 1 -23.20 17.29 -2.07
N ALA A 2 -22.95 17.02 -0.80
CA ALA A 2 -21.58 16.86 -0.27
C ALA A 2 -21.01 15.49 -0.65
N PRO A 3 -19.72 15.36 -0.99
CA PRO A 3 -19.11 14.06 -1.29
C PRO A 3 -19.02 13.18 -0.03
N PRO A 4 -19.08 11.84 -0.17
CA PRO A 4 -19.05 10.92 0.95
C PRO A 4 -17.71 10.98 1.67
N SER A 5 -17.80 10.93 3.00
CA SER A 5 -16.72 10.90 3.97
C SER A 5 -15.81 9.69 3.77
N TYR A 6 -14.76 9.83 2.97
CA TYR A 6 -13.55 9.03 3.14
C TYR A 6 -12.52 9.86 3.89
N VAL A 7 -12.10 9.30 5.01
CA VAL A 7 -11.18 9.85 6.01
C VAL A 7 -9.97 10.55 5.35
N ARG A 8 -9.96 11.88 5.42
CA ARG A 8 -8.78 12.71 5.13
C ARG A 8 -7.92 12.70 6.40
N ILE A 9 -7.02 11.73 6.56
CA ILE A 9 -5.90 11.94 7.49
C ILE A 9 -4.95 12.90 6.78
N VAL A 10 -5.14 14.17 7.11
CA VAL A 10 -4.29 15.27 6.72
C VAL A 10 -3.01 15.18 7.55
N ILE A 11 -1.91 14.75 6.94
CA ILE A 11 -0.56 15.11 7.38
C ILE A 11 -0.08 16.25 6.46
N GLU A 12 -0.76 17.40 6.50
CA GLU A 12 -0.40 18.63 5.75
C GLU A 12 0.40 19.58 6.65
N SER A 13 1.51 19.12 7.23
CA SER A 13 2.37 20.03 7.99
C SER A 13 3.87 19.72 7.94
N LEU A 14 4.34 18.81 7.07
CA LEU A 14 5.78 18.56 6.89
C LEU A 14 6.27 18.42 5.45
N TRP A 15 5.48 18.80 4.44
CA TRP A 15 5.98 18.92 3.06
C TRP A 15 5.38 20.18 2.45
N GLY A 16 6.24 21.16 2.16
CA GLY A 16 5.85 22.31 1.37
C GLY A 16 5.25 21.84 0.05
N ALA A 17 4.20 22.54 -0.39
CA ALA A 17 3.53 22.33 -1.65
C ALA A 17 4.55 22.23 -2.80
N ALA A 18 4.87 21.02 -3.20
CA ALA A 18 5.68 20.71 -4.35
C ALA A 18 4.98 19.59 -5.13
N ASP A 19 4.29 20.01 -6.18
CA ASP A 19 4.28 19.39 -7.53
C ASP A 19 3.97 17.89 -7.69
N TRP A 20 3.45 17.18 -6.68
CA TRP A 20 3.14 15.75 -6.82
C TRP A 20 1.88 15.47 -7.66
N ALA A 21 1.10 16.49 -8.01
CA ALA A 21 -0.07 16.38 -8.89
C ALA A 21 0.21 16.92 -10.29
N GLY A 22 1.32 16.51 -10.91
CA GLY A 22 1.42 16.52 -12.37
C GLY A 22 0.31 15.65 -12.99
N PRO A 23 -0.11 15.87 -14.25
CA PRO A 23 -1.16 15.08 -14.86
C PRO A 23 -0.70 13.62 -14.95
N VAL A 24 -1.21 12.78 -14.05
CA VAL A 24 -1.09 11.33 -14.15
C VAL A 24 -1.83 10.94 -15.42
N ARG A 25 -1.10 10.76 -16.52
CA ARG A 25 -1.64 10.05 -17.68
C ARG A 25 -1.90 8.63 -17.21
N GLN A 26 -3.17 8.33 -16.95
CA GLN A 26 -3.64 6.96 -16.91
C GLN A 26 -3.37 6.40 -18.30
N THR A 27 -2.20 5.78 -18.50
CA THR A 27 -1.99 4.94 -19.66
C THR A 27 -3.04 3.86 -19.56
N GLU A 28 -4.01 3.86 -20.48
CA GLU A 28 -4.93 2.76 -20.76
C GLU A 28 -4.11 1.55 -21.28
N GLY A 29 -3.22 1.05 -20.45
CA GLY A 29 -2.49 -0.19 -20.66
C GLY A 29 -3.08 -1.19 -19.68
N MET A 30 -3.46 -2.36 -20.18
CA MET A 30 -3.85 -3.48 -19.32
C MET A 30 -2.78 -3.67 -18.22
N SER A 31 -3.16 -3.43 -16.97
CA SER A 31 -2.36 -3.83 -15.82
C SER A 31 -2.12 -5.34 -15.94
N ALA A 32 -0.87 -5.73 -16.26
CA ALA A 32 -0.52 -7.14 -16.30
C ALA A 32 -0.75 -7.72 -14.90
N ARG A 33 -1.58 -8.76 -14.80
CA ARG A 33 -1.77 -9.50 -13.54
C ARG A 33 -0.47 -10.21 -13.21
N VAL A 34 0.34 -9.59 -12.38
CA VAL A 34 1.57 -10.16 -11.84
C VAL A 34 1.29 -10.88 -10.52
N ARG A 35 1.99 -11.99 -10.29
CA ARG A 35 1.98 -12.67 -9.00
C ARG A 35 2.85 -11.87 -8.04
N ALA A 36 2.35 -11.62 -6.82
CA ALA A 36 3.17 -11.03 -5.77
C ALA A 36 4.36 -11.97 -5.47
N PRO A 37 5.58 -11.43 -5.37
CA PRO A 37 6.74 -12.20 -4.93
C PRO A 37 6.61 -12.55 -3.44
N GLU A 38 7.21 -13.66 -3.01
CA GLU A 38 7.22 -14.03 -1.59
C GLU A 38 7.91 -12.96 -0.73
N LEU A 39 7.33 -12.70 0.44
CA LEU A 39 7.90 -11.77 1.40
C LEU A 39 9.06 -12.47 2.14
N ARG A 40 10.24 -11.87 2.07
CA ARG A 40 11.47 -12.36 2.72
C ARG A 40 12.03 -11.28 3.64
N GLY A 41 12.52 -11.68 4.81
CA GLY A 41 13.06 -10.74 5.79
C GLY A 41 13.47 -11.42 7.10
N ARG A 42 13.68 -10.61 8.14
CA ARG A 42 14.11 -11.08 9.47
C ARG A 42 13.01 -11.78 10.29
N GLY A 43 11.78 -11.80 9.78
CA GLY A 43 10.63 -12.38 10.45
C GLY A 43 9.47 -11.39 10.59
N TRP A 44 8.35 -11.90 11.09
CA TRP A 44 7.13 -11.14 11.28
C TRP A 44 7.03 -10.59 12.70
N LEU A 45 6.55 -9.35 12.81
CA LEU A 45 6.20 -8.73 14.08
C LEU A 45 4.69 -8.89 14.32
N ASN A 46 4.26 -8.85 15.58
CA ASN A 46 2.85 -8.92 15.98
C ASN A 46 2.09 -10.19 15.52
N THR A 47 2.80 -11.28 15.19
CA THR A 47 2.20 -12.57 14.80
C THR A 47 2.27 -13.63 15.90
N GLY A 48 2.66 -13.26 17.12
CA GLY A 48 2.90 -14.22 18.20
C GLY A 48 4.05 -15.20 17.89
N GLY A 49 5.03 -14.76 17.10
CA GLY A 49 6.17 -15.60 16.68
C GLY A 49 5.87 -16.52 15.49
N ARG A 50 4.65 -16.49 14.95
CA ARG A 50 4.31 -17.26 13.76
C ARG A 50 4.92 -16.63 12.52
N ASP A 51 5.62 -17.45 11.75
CA ASP A 51 6.08 -17.09 10.41
C ASP A 51 4.93 -17.22 9.41
N LEU A 52 4.68 -16.17 8.62
CA LEU A 52 3.58 -16.09 7.66
C LEU A 52 4.11 -16.17 6.23
N LYS A 53 3.44 -16.96 5.39
CA LYS A 53 3.66 -17.02 3.94
C LYS A 53 2.52 -16.34 3.20
N LEU A 54 2.77 -15.88 1.96
CA LEU A 54 1.69 -15.31 1.14
C LEU A 54 0.56 -16.32 0.86
N SER A 55 0.86 -17.62 0.84
CA SER A 55 -0.16 -18.67 0.74
C SER A 55 -1.19 -18.63 1.86
N ASP A 56 -0.78 -18.23 3.06
CA ASP A 56 -1.62 -18.25 4.27
C ASP A 56 -2.63 -17.10 4.27
N LEU A 57 -2.42 -16.12 3.39
CA LEU A 57 -3.23 -14.90 3.26
C LEU A 57 -4.09 -14.88 2.00
N ARG A 58 -4.11 -15.97 1.23
CA ARG A 58 -4.95 -16.09 0.03
C ARG A 58 -6.43 -15.86 0.36
N GLY A 59 -7.13 -15.23 -0.58
CA GLY A 59 -8.54 -14.84 -0.40
C GLY A 59 -8.75 -13.59 0.46
N ARG A 60 -7.66 -12.91 0.88
CA ARG A 60 -7.70 -11.64 1.60
C ARG A 60 -7.03 -10.55 0.77
N ILE A 61 -7.37 -9.29 1.08
CA ILE A 61 -6.63 -8.13 0.60
C ILE A 61 -5.51 -7.84 1.60
N LEU A 62 -4.28 -7.77 1.11
CA LEU A 62 -3.10 -7.41 1.89
C LEU A 62 -2.63 -6.02 1.46
N LEU A 63 -2.55 -5.09 2.40
CA LEU A 63 -1.91 -3.81 2.21
C LEU A 63 -0.47 -3.90 2.70
N ILE A 64 0.49 -3.60 1.83
CA ILE A 64 1.91 -3.56 2.17
C ILE A 64 2.35 -2.11 2.05
N ASP A 65 2.91 -1.59 3.13
CA ASP A 65 3.50 -0.26 3.19
C ASP A 65 5.00 -0.36 3.48
N PHE A 66 5.80 0.42 2.78
CA PHE A 66 7.25 0.42 2.89
C PHE A 66 7.69 1.70 3.59
N GLY A 67 7.90 1.59 4.90
CA GLY A 67 8.50 2.66 5.70
C GLY A 67 10.02 2.59 5.72
N LYS A 68 10.65 3.69 6.14
CA LYS A 68 12.03 3.66 6.65
C LYS A 68 11.98 3.44 8.16
N SER A 69 12.87 2.58 8.64
CA SER A 69 13.28 2.54 10.04
C SER A 69 14.51 3.40 10.23
#